data_AF-A0A1D9MGY7-F1
#
_entry.id   AF-A0A1D9MGY7-F1
#
_cell.length_a   1.000
_cell.length_b   1.000
_cell.length_c   1.000
_cell.angle_alpha   90.00
_cell.angle_beta   90.00
_cell.angle_gamma   90.00
#
_symmetry.space_group_name_H-M   'P 1'
#
loop_
_entity.id
_entity.type
_entity.pdbx_description
1 polymer ?
#
loop_
_entity_poly.entity_id
_entity_poly.type
_entity_poly.pdbx_seq_one_letter_code
_entity_poly.pdbx_strand_id
1 'polypeptide(L)' 'MSLEKLIQMVVNLVLKRLVNLGVTKGIDLVAGKGKPGAKMTPEERDQAKGLRETVKRARQAAQITRRLR' A
#
# COMPACT_ATOMS: atom_id res chain seq x y z
N MET A 1 -30.95 6.47 -17.95
CA MET A 1 -29.58 6.25 -17.45
C MET A 1 -28.88 5.31 -18.41
N SER A 2 -27.83 5.75 -19.09
CA SER A 2 -27.22 5.01 -20.20
C SER A 2 -26.58 3.70 -19.73
N LEU A 3 -26.82 2.62 -20.46
CA LEU A 3 -26.21 1.30 -20.24
C LEU A 3 -24.68 1.39 -20.12
N GLU A 4 -24.08 2.31 -20.88
CA GLU A 4 -22.64 2.63 -20.82
C GLU A 4 -22.17 3.07 -19.43
N LYS A 5 -22.94 3.89 -18.72
CA LYS A 5 -22.59 4.34 -17.36
C LYS A 5 -22.70 3.19 -16.35
N LEU A 6 -23.63 2.27 -16.58
CA LEU A 6 -23.81 1.09 -15.74
C LEU A 6 -22.66 0.10 -15.94
N ILE A 7 -22.24 -0.12 -17.19
CA ILE A 7 -21.06 -0.93 -17.52
C ILE A 7 -19.80 -0.31 -16.94
N GLN A 8 -19.58 1.00 -17.11
CA GLN A 8 -18.42 1.68 -16.53
C GLN A 8 -18.40 1.58 -15.00
N MET A 9 -19.55 1.68 -14.34
CA MET A 9 -19.64 1.53 -12.88
C MET A 9 -19.27 0.12 -12.43
N VAL A 10 -19.78 -0.91 -13.12
CA VAL A 10 -19.48 -2.32 -12.82
C VAL A 10 -18.01 -2.63 -13.07
N VAL A 11 -17.45 -2.21 -14.20
CA VAL A 11 -16.03 -2.40 -14.53
C VAL A 11 -15.16 -1.71 -13.48
N ASN A 12 -15.46 -0.47 -13.10
CA ASN A 12 -14.71 0.25 -12.07
C ASN A 12 -14.81 -0.42 -10.70
N LEU A 13 -15.97 -0.98 -10.34
CA LEU A 13 -16.15 -1.72 -9.09
C LEU A 13 -15.32 -3.01 -9.09
N VAL A 14 -15.33 -3.75 -10.20
CA VAL A 14 -14.60 -5.01 -10.38
C VAL A 14 -13.10 -4.74 -10.40
N LEU A 15 -12.61 -3.77 -11.18
CA LEU A 15 -11.21 -3.37 -11.20
C LEU A 15 -10.74 -2.95 -9.81
N LYS A 16 -11.50 -2.10 -9.10
CA LYS A 16 -11.12 -1.69 -7.74
C LYS A 16 -11.03 -2.88 -6.79
N ARG A 17 -11.97 -3.81 -6.85
CA ARG A 17 -11.91 -5.02 -6.02
C ARG A 17 -10.76 -5.94 -6.42
N LEU A 18 -10.49 -6.12 -7.71
CA LEU A 18 -9.38 -6.94 -8.19
C LEU A 18 -8.02 -6.33 -7.87
N VAL A 19 -7.86 -5.02 -8.02
CA VAL A 19 -6.64 -4.31 -7.61
C VAL A 19 -6.48 -4.38 -6.10
N ASN A 20 -7.53 -4.14 -5.31
CA ASN A 20 -7.43 -4.26 -3.86
C ASN A 20 -7.09 -5.68 -3.43
N LEU A 21 -7.73 -6.70 -3.99
CA LEU A 21 -7.43 -8.10 -3.68
C LEU A 21 -6.06 -8.53 -4.19
N GLY A 22 -5.64 -8.06 -5.37
CA GLY A 22 -4.34 -8.34 -5.98
C GLY A 22 -3.19 -7.62 -5.30
N VAL A 23 -3.42 -6.41 -4.80
CA VAL A 23 -2.46 -5.67 -3.98
C VAL A 23 -2.42 -6.26 -2.58
N THR A 24 -3.54 -6.56 -1.92
CA THR A 24 -3.52 -7.20 -0.59
C THR A 24 -2.91 -8.59 -0.67
N LYS A 25 -3.32 -9.46 -1.61
CA LYS A 25 -2.73 -10.79 -1.77
C LYS A 25 -1.34 -10.77 -2.36
N GLY A 26 -1.04 -9.83 -3.26
CA GLY A 26 0.30 -9.66 -3.83
C GLY A 26 1.28 -9.16 -2.78
N ILE A 27 0.86 -8.20 -1.96
CA ILE A 27 1.60 -7.79 -0.76
C ILE A 27 1.63 -8.94 0.24
N ASP A 28 0.58 -9.71 0.51
CA ASP A 28 0.64 -10.84 1.45
C ASP A 28 1.44 -12.04 0.90
N LEU A 29 1.64 -12.14 -0.41
CA LEU A 29 2.48 -13.16 -1.04
C LEU A 29 3.95 -12.73 -1.05
N VAL A 30 4.20 -11.44 -1.30
CA VAL A 30 5.54 -10.82 -1.26
C VAL A 30 6.00 -10.60 0.19
N ALA A 31 5.11 -10.11 1.05
CA ALA A 31 5.25 -10.02 2.51
C ALA A 31 4.97 -11.36 3.20
N GLY A 32 4.43 -12.36 2.52
CA GLY A 32 4.43 -13.75 2.98
C GLY A 32 5.85 -14.32 3.07
N LYS A 33 6.79 -13.73 2.31
CA LYS A 33 8.23 -13.83 2.58
C LYS A 33 8.71 -12.86 3.68
N GLY A 34 8.13 -11.66 3.78
CA GLY A 34 8.41 -10.66 4.83
C GLY A 34 7.60 -10.87 6.13
N LYS A 35 7.98 -11.86 6.93
CA LYS A 35 7.30 -12.24 8.18
C LYS A 35 7.01 -11.07 9.15
N PRO A 36 5.97 -11.17 10.01
CA PRO A 36 5.75 -10.25 11.13
C PRO A 36 7.02 -10.13 11.97
N GLY A 37 7.35 -8.91 12.44
CA GLY A 37 8.68 -8.50 12.93
C GLY A 37 9.40 -9.40 13.95
N ALA A 38 8.71 -10.39 14.53
CA ALA A 38 9.29 -11.49 15.31
C ALA A 38 10.13 -12.49 14.48
N LYS A 39 9.98 -12.55 13.15
CA LYS A 39 10.74 -13.51 12.30
C LYS A 39 11.49 -12.85 11.12
N MET A 40 11.77 -11.56 11.15
CA MET A 40 12.65 -10.92 10.14
C MET A 40 14.08 -11.47 10.24
N THR A 41 14.66 -11.85 9.10
CA THR A 41 16.10 -12.16 9.01
C THR A 41 16.92 -10.87 9.22
N PRO A 42 18.22 -10.95 9.60
CA PRO A 42 19.04 -9.76 9.85
C PRO A 42 19.09 -8.79 8.65
N GLU A 43 19.12 -9.34 7.44
CA GLU A 43 19.17 -8.60 6.17
C GLU A 43 17.87 -7.81 5.90
N GLU A 44 16.72 -8.37 6.27
CA GLU A 44 15.41 -7.71 6.14
C GLU A 44 15.23 -6.59 7.17
N ARG A 45 15.89 -6.68 8.34
CA ARG A 45 15.85 -5.63 9.36
C ARG A 45 16.55 -4.36 8.89
N ASP A 46 17.66 -4.49 8.16
CA ASP A 46 18.40 -3.32 7.67
C ASP A 46 17.67 -2.62 6.52
N GLN A 47 17.00 -3.37 5.64
CA GLN A 47 16.10 -2.77 4.64
C GLN A 47 14.89 -2.08 5.31
N ALA A 48 14.33 -2.68 6.36
CA ALA A 48 13.24 -2.08 7.11
C ALA A 48 13.65 -0.78 7.84
N LYS A 49 14.91 -0.68 8.31
CA LYS A 49 15.44 0.56 8.92
C LYS A 49 15.48 1.70 7.89
N GLY A 50 16.01 1.45 6.69
CA GLY A 50 16.07 2.45 5.61
C GLY A 50 14.68 2.92 5.16
N LEU A 51 13.74 1.98 5.06
CA LEU A 51 12.33 2.29 4.77
C LEU A 51 11.68 3.12 5.89
N ARG A 52 11.91 2.79 7.16
CA ARG A 52 11.37 3.54 8.30
C ARG A 52 11.86 4.98 8.32
N GLU A 53 13.12 5.22 8.00
CA GLU A 53 13.67 6.58 7.95
C GLU A 53 13.02 7.41 6.84
N THR A 54 12.89 6.81 5.65
CA THR A 54 12.21 7.44 4.50
C THR A 54 10.76 7.79 4.85
N VAL A 55 10.02 6.86 5.46
CA VAL A 55 8.63 7.08 5.91
C VAL A 55 8.56 8.18 6.97
N LYS A 56 9.53 8.25 7.90
CA LYS A 56 9.58 9.28 8.94
C LYS A 56 9.75 10.68 8.34
N ARG A 57 10.66 10.85 7.38
CA ARG A 57 10.87 12.11 6.65
C ARG A 57 9.62 12.50 5.85
N ALA A 58 9.00 11.55 5.17
CA ALA A 58 7.75 11.78 4.44
C ALA A 58 6.60 12.22 5.36
N ARG A 59 6.46 11.61 6.54
CA ARG A 59 5.47 12.02 7.55
C ARG A 59 5.72 13.43 8.07
N GLN A 60 6.96 13.80 8.31
CA GLN A 60 7.32 15.15 8.76
C GLN A 60 6.95 16.19 7.69
N ALA A 61 7.30 15.94 6.42
CA ALA A 61 6.91 16.79 5.30
C ALA A 61 5.38 16.92 5.21
N ALA A 62 4.66 15.80 5.27
CA ALA A 62 3.19 15.81 5.23
C ALA A 62 2.57 16.55 6.43
N GLN A 63 3.15 16.46 7.63
CA GLN A 63 2.69 17.21 8.80
C GLN A 63 2.88 18.72 8.63
N ILE A 64 4.01 19.14 8.07
CA ILE A 64 4.27 20.56 7.76
C ILE A 64 3.24 21.04 6.74
N THR A 65 3.08 20.31 5.63
CA THR A 65 2.07 20.63 4.61
C THR A 65 0.67 20.71 5.19
N ARG A 66 0.30 19.81 6.11
CA ARG A 66 -1.01 19.82 6.77
C ARG A 66 -1.22 21.01 7.71
N ARG A 67 -0.15 21.57 8.27
CA ARG A 67 -0.22 22.77 9.13
C ARG A 67 -0.21 24.08 8.34
N LEU A 68 0.28 24.05 7.10
CA LEU A 68 0.31 25.19 6.19
C LEU A 68 -0.99 25.37 5.39
N ARG A 69 -1.85 24.35 5.36
CA ARG A 69 -3.18 24.41 4.75
C ARG A 69 -4.21 24.98 5.73
#